data_AF-A0A969B9D3-F1
#
_entry.id   AF-A0A969B9D3-F1
#
_cell.length_a   1.000
_cell.length_b   1.000
_cell.length_c   1.000
_cell.angle_alpha   90.00
_cell.angle_beta   90.00
_cell.angle_gamma   90.00
#
_symmetry.space_group_name_H-M   'P 1'
#
loop_
_entity.id
_entity.type
_entity.pdbx_description
1 polymer ?
#
loop_
_entity_poly.entity_id
_entity_poly.type
_entity_poly.pdbx_seq_one_letter_code
_entity_poly.pdbx_strand_id
1 'polypeptide(L)' 'MEITVDKNGNVTNAVPGVKGSTTLNRYLLSEAKKAAMRSKFDQAPNAPAYQQGTVTYRFILN' A
#
# COMPACT_ATOMS: atom_id res chain seq x y z
N MET A 1 3.68 -0.26 -5.77
CA MET A 1 2.59 -1.10 -5.23
C MET A 1 1.34 -0.26 -5.23
N GLU A 2 0.20 -0.81 -5.63
CA GLU A 2 -1.07 -0.08 -5.66
C GLU A 2 -1.87 -0.35 -4.38
N ILE A 3 -2.46 0.70 -3.83
CA ILE A 3 -3.32 0.63 -2.65
C ILE A 3 -4.62 1.38 -2.89
N THR A 4 -5.66 0.94 -2.19
CA THR A 4 -6.92 1.64 -2.06
C THR A 4 -7.11 1.99 -0.60
N VAL A 5 -7.39 3.26 -0.33
CA VAL A 5 -7.59 3.81 1.02
C VAL A 5 -9.03 4.31 1.12
N ASP A 6 -9.67 4.06 2.26
CA ASP A 6 -10.98 4.65 2.57
C ASP A 6 -10.85 6.11 3.05
N LYS A 7 -11.98 6.81 3.12
CA LYS A 7 -12.03 8.19 3.65
C LYS A 7 -11.50 8.33 5.08
N ASN A 8 -11.45 7.26 5.87
CA ASN A 8 -10.97 7.24 7.26
C ASN A 8 -9.46 6.99 7.34
N GLY A 9 -8.78 6.86 6.20
CA GLY A 9 -7.35 6.59 6.11
C GLY A 9 -6.97 5.11 6.23
N ASN A 10 -7.93 4.18 6.22
CA ASN A 10 -7.65 2.75 6.29
C ASN A 10 -7.39 2.18 4.90
N VAL A 11 -6.34 1.38 4.76
CA VAL A 11 -6.08 0.64 3.53
C VAL A 11 -7.06 -0.52 3.40
N THR A 12 -7.94 -0.45 2.41
CA THR A 12 -8.95 -1.49 2.11
C THR A 12 -8.44 -2.50 1.10
N ASN A 13 -7.49 -2.12 0.26
CA ASN A 13 -6.87 -3.02 -0.71
C ASN A 13 -5.39 -2.70 -0.92
N ALA A 14 -4.60 -3.74 -1.15
CA ALA A 14 -3.17 -3.66 -1.36
C ALA A 14 -2.73 -4.73 -2.36
N VAL A 15 -2.24 -4.28 -3.52
CA VAL A 15 -1.77 -5.12 -4.62
C VAL A 15 -0.26 -4.92 -4.79
N PRO A 16 0.56 -5.83 -4.25
CA PRO A 16 2.01 -5.81 -4.47
C PRO A 16 2.36 -6.38 -5.86
N GLY A 17 3.57 -6.12 -6.35
CA GLY A 17 4.06 -6.70 -7.62
C GLY A 17 3.50 -6.07 -8.88
N VAL A 18 2.81 -4.94 -8.78
CA VAL A 18 2.39 -4.11 -9.94
C VAL A 18 3.61 -3.53 -10.68
N LYS A 19 3.38 -3.10 -11.93
CA LYS A 19 4.39 -2.47 -12.79
C LYS A 19 5.13 -1.35 -12.04
N GLY A 20 6.46 -1.42 -11.99
CA GLY A 20 7.31 -0.50 -11.22
C GLY A 20 7.87 -1.06 -9.92
N SER A 21 7.50 -2.28 -9.50
CA SER A 21 8.20 -2.97 -8.42
C SER A 21 9.55 -3.51 -8.90
N THR A 22 10.62 -3.27 -8.13
CA THR A 22 11.98 -3.74 -8.43
C THR A 22 12.27 -5.14 -7.89
N THR A 23 11.32 -5.74 -7.17
CA THR A 23 11.44 -7.09 -6.62
C THR A 23 10.18 -7.90 -6.89
N LEU A 24 10.37 -9.16 -7.26
CA LEU A 24 9.31 -10.15 -7.42
C LEU A 24 9.36 -11.23 -6.32
N ASN A 25 10.18 -11.01 -5.28
CA ASN A 25 10.30 -11.96 -4.18
C ASN A 25 8.98 -12.03 -3.41
N ARG A 26 8.32 -13.20 -3.46
CA ARG A 26 7.01 -13.43 -2.82
C ARG A 26 7.00 -13.12 -1.33
N TYR A 27 8.09 -13.38 -0.62
CA TYR A 27 8.19 -13.05 0.81
C TYR A 27 8.12 -11.54 1.03
N LEU A 28 8.96 -10.76 0.34
CA LEU A 28 8.97 -9.30 0.44
C LEU A 28 7.64 -8.68 -0.02
N LEU A 29 7.04 -9.21 -1.07
CA LEU A 29 5.71 -8.77 -1.54
C LEU A 29 4.61 -9.05 -0.49
N SER A 30 4.67 -10.20 0.19
CA SER A 30 3.73 -10.53 1.26
C SER A 30 3.88 -9.59 2.47
N GLU A 31 5.12 -9.27 2.85
CA GLU A 31 5.42 -8.35 3.94
C GLU A 31 5.03 -6.92 3.59
N ALA A 32 5.30 -6.46 2.36
CA ALA A 32 4.81 -5.17 1.86
C ALA A 32 3.28 -5.06 1.94
N LYS A 33 2.56 -6.12 1.52
CA LYS A 33 1.10 -6.16 1.60
C LYS A 33 0.62 -6.06 3.05
N LYS A 34 1.20 -6.83 3.97
CA LYS A 34 0.86 -6.77 5.40
C LYS A 34 1.13 -5.38 5.99
N ALA A 35 2.29 -4.79 5.68
CA ALA A 35 2.65 -3.46 6.14
C ALA A 35 1.66 -2.40 5.63
N ALA A 36 1.24 -2.49 4.38
CA ALA A 36 0.25 -1.57 3.81
C ALA A 36 -1.13 -1.72 4.43
N MET A 37 -1.61 -2.95 4.61
CA MET A 37 -2.90 -3.19 5.29
C MET A 37 -2.91 -2.68 6.74
N ARG A 38 -1.75 -2.58 7.38
CA ARG A 38 -1.58 -2.01 8.72
C ARG A 38 -1.30 -0.50 8.71
N SER A 39 -1.00 0.07 7.53
CA SER A 39 -0.71 1.49 7.40
C SER A 39 -2.02 2.29 7.49
N LYS A 40 -1.94 3.44 8.14
CA LYS A 40 -3.05 4.39 8.23
C LYS A 40 -2.60 5.71 7.62
N PHE A 41 -3.40 6.22 6.71
CA PHE A 41 -3.19 7.49 6.04
C PHE A 41 -3.99 8.60 6.71
N ASP A 42 -3.67 9.85 6.38
CA ASP A 42 -4.40 10.98 6.90
C ASP A 42 -5.85 10.97 6.41
N GLN A 43 -6.77 11.27 7.34
CA GLN A 43 -8.16 11.44 7.02
C GLN A 43 -8.33 12.71 6.20
N ALA A 44 -8.92 12.59 5.01
CA ALA A 44 -9.27 13.72 4.17
C ALA A 44 -10.81 13.87 4.17
N PRO A 45 -11.39 14.77 4.98
CA PRO A 45 -12.84 14.89 5.15
C PRO A 45 -13.59 15.23 3.87
N ASN A 46 -12.91 15.88 2.92
CA ASN A 46 -13.46 16.28 1.61
C ASN A 46 -13.06 15.31 0.48
N ALA A 47 -12.42 14.17 0.79
CA ALA A 47 -11.99 13.22 -0.23
C ALA A 47 -13.11 12.26 -0.66
N PRO A 48 -13.01 11.68 -1.87
CA PRO A 48 -13.88 10.59 -2.30
C PRO A 48 -13.90 9.42 -1.30
N ALA A 49 -14.97 8.63 -1.30
CA ALA A 49 -15.13 7.50 -0.37
C ALA A 49 -13.96 6.51 -0.40
N TYR A 50 -13.34 6.35 -1.58
CA TYR A 50 -12.12 5.57 -1.78
C TYR A 50 -11.15 6.35 -2.64
N GLN A 51 -9.87 6.32 -2.26
CA GLN A 51 -8.77 6.89 -3.02
C GLN A 51 -7.81 5.79 -3.43
N GLN A 52 -7.53 5.68 -4.74
CA GLN A 52 -6.50 4.79 -5.25
C GLN A 52 -5.18 5.55 -5.35
N GLY A 53 -4.11 4.91 -4.89
CA GLY A 53 -2.77 5.50 -4.89
C GLY A 53 -1.69 4.44 -5.03
N THR A 54 -0.44 4.90 -5.01
CA THR A 54 0.72 4.01 -4.96
C THR A 54 1.54 4.26 -3.71
N VAL A 55 2.11 3.18 -3.18
CA VAL A 55 3.05 3.22 -2.05
C VAL A 55 4.32 2.47 -2.43
N THR A 56 5.44 2.94 -1.91
CA THR A 56 6.77 2.38 -2.16
C THR A 56 7.37 1.91 -0.85
N TYR A 57 7.59 0.59 -0.74
CA TYR A 57 8.33 0.00 0.37
C TYR A 57 9.77 -0.26 -0.06
N ARG A 58 10.72 0.23 0.76
CA ARG A 58 12.15 -0.02 0.57
C ARG A 58 12.62 -1.03 1.62
N PHE A 59 13.03 -2.20 1.16
CA PHE A 59 13.63 -3.23 2.01
C PHE A 59 15.14 -3.01 2.05
N ILE A 60 15.70 -2.93 3.26
CA ILE A 60 17.16 -2.92 3.49
C ILE A 60 17.50 -4.26 4.12
N LEU A 61 18.33 -5.05 3.45
CA LEU A 61 18.86 -6.31 3.97
C LEU A 61 20.33 -6.07 4.32
N ASN A 62 20.71 -6.39 5.57
CA ASN A 62 22.08 -6.33 6.06
C ASN A 62 22.65 -7.74 6.20
#